data_AF-A0A844H9L0-F1
#
_entry.id   AF-A0A844H9L0-F1
#
_cell.length_a   1.000
_cell.length_b   1.000
_cell.length_c   1.000
_cell.angle_alpha   90.00
_cell.angle_beta   90.00
_cell.angle_gamma   90.00
#
_symmetry.space_group_name_H-M   'P 1'
#
loop_
_entity.id
_entity.type
_entity.pdbx_description
1 polymer ?
#
loop_
_entity_poly.entity_id
_entity_poly.type
_entity_poly.pdbx_seq_one_letter_code
_entity_poly.pdbx_strand_id
1 'polypeptide(L)'
;MLTNFSRDLGPNGTMIFGGQAAHFAWIEARSSYVHGNFAATILLCQGLVEHLLAAWLHVGLLIDDIPNRISFRETLRRCRERDVISDLDVTDLQRLMGLRTPLSHFRHADDAGNLDRRSLDTGQHAADVVRHDAIFAIGLAVRMLAKPAFRLGPTA
;
A
#
# COMPACT_ATOMS: atom_id res chain seq x y z
N MET A 1 5.83 -18.60 -1.04
CA MET A 1 7.21 -18.17 -0.81
C MET A 1 7.18 -16.85 -0.07
N LEU A 2 7.67 -16.79 1.17
CA LEU A 2 7.94 -15.52 1.86
C LEU A 2 9.26 -14.98 1.31
N THR A 3 9.18 -14.10 0.32
CA THR A 3 10.35 -13.38 -0.21
C THR A 3 11.03 -12.67 0.96
N ASN A 4 12.36 -12.78 1.06
CA ASN A 4 13.13 -12.11 2.12
C ASN A 4 13.16 -10.60 1.82
N PHE A 5 12.08 -9.92 2.19
CA PHE A 5 11.84 -8.48 1.98
C PHE A 5 12.96 -7.59 2.52
N SER A 6 13.74 -8.08 3.48
CA SER A 6 14.92 -7.43 4.03
C SER A 6 15.98 -7.13 2.96
N ARG A 7 16.07 -7.96 1.91
CA ARG A 7 17.05 -7.78 0.82
C ARG A 7 16.68 -6.60 -0.09
N ASP A 8 15.40 -6.30 -0.23
CA ASP A 8 14.92 -5.26 -1.16
C ASP A 8 14.97 -3.85 -0.57
N LEU A 9 15.04 -3.73 0.77
CA LEU A 9 15.06 -2.46 1.51
C LEU A 9 16.44 -1.76 1.55
N GLY A 10 17.45 -2.35 0.91
CA GLY A 10 18.81 -1.80 0.81
C GLY A 10 19.66 -1.99 2.09
N PRO A 11 21.00 -1.93 1.99
CA PRO A 11 21.90 -2.26 3.10
C PRO A 11 21.85 -1.26 4.25
N ASN A 12 21.45 -0.02 4.00
CA ASN A 12 21.36 1.03 5.03
C ASN A 12 19.93 1.25 5.52
N GLY A 13 18.98 0.42 5.09
CA GLY A 13 17.57 0.55 5.42
C GLY A 13 16.79 1.55 4.56
N THR A 14 15.53 1.74 4.95
CA THR A 14 14.56 2.59 4.26
C THR A 14 14.03 3.65 5.22
N MET A 15 13.93 4.89 4.73
CA MET A 15 13.24 5.97 5.41
C MET A 15 11.73 5.88 5.15
N ILE A 16 10.96 5.78 6.23
CA ILE A 16 9.50 5.79 6.15
C ILE A 16 9.00 7.23 6.30
N PHE A 17 8.64 7.85 5.18
CA PHE A 17 7.96 9.15 5.19
C PHE A 17 6.52 9.01 5.71
N GLY A 18 5.95 10.09 6.25
CA GLY A 18 4.60 10.08 6.82
C GLY A 18 4.56 9.98 8.35
N GLY A 19 5.72 10.01 9.00
CA GLY A 19 5.85 10.10 10.45
C GLY A 19 5.30 8.87 11.19
N GLN A 20 4.80 9.10 12.41
CA GLN A 20 4.35 8.02 13.30
C GLN A 20 3.18 7.22 12.71
N ALA A 21 2.30 7.85 11.93
CA ALA A 21 1.17 7.17 11.30
C ALA A 21 1.64 6.09 10.31
N ALA A 22 2.56 6.43 9.41
CA ALA A 22 3.15 5.48 8.48
C ALA A 22 3.97 4.40 9.21
N HIS A 23 4.73 4.79 10.22
CA HIS A 23 5.55 3.86 11.01
C HIS A 23 4.71 2.81 11.76
N PHE A 24 3.67 3.23 12.47
CA PHE A 24 2.77 2.31 13.16
C PHE A 24 2.00 1.44 12.16
N ALA A 25 1.50 2.01 11.06
CA ALA A 25 0.84 1.24 10.01
C ALA A 25 1.73 0.10 9.48
N TRP A 26 3.04 0.35 9.29
CA TRP A 26 3.98 -0.68 8.86
C TRP A 26 4.18 -1.80 9.89
N ILE A 27 4.40 -1.43 11.17
CA ILE A 27 4.59 -2.41 12.25
C ILE A 27 3.34 -3.27 12.42
N GLU A 28 2.18 -2.64 12.47
CA GLU A 28 0.90 -3.31 12.67
C GLU A 28 0.49 -4.14 11.46
N ALA A 29 0.78 -3.70 10.23
CA ALA A 29 0.49 -4.48 9.02
C ALA A 29 1.24 -5.82 9.01
N ARG A 30 2.54 -5.79 9.37
CA ARG A 30 3.35 -7.01 9.46
C ARG A 30 2.85 -7.95 10.54
N SER A 31 2.59 -7.42 11.74
CA SER A 31 2.05 -8.22 12.84
C SER A 31 0.70 -8.82 12.45
N SER A 32 -0.20 -8.03 11.89
CA SER A 32 -1.52 -8.46 11.43
C SER A 32 -1.43 -9.58 10.40
N TYR A 33 -0.52 -9.46 9.43
CA TYR A 33 -0.34 -10.48 8.40
C TYR A 33 0.11 -11.83 9.00
N VAL A 34 1.06 -11.81 9.92
CA VAL A 34 1.55 -13.02 10.60
C VAL A 34 0.44 -13.71 11.41
N HIS A 35 -0.43 -12.94 12.06
CA HIS A 35 -1.53 -13.46 12.87
C HIS A 35 -2.80 -13.79 12.05
N GLY A 36 -2.78 -13.64 10.72
CA GLY A 36 -3.94 -13.94 9.87
C GLY A 36 -5.02 -12.85 9.86
N ASN A 37 -4.74 -11.66 10.41
CA ASN A 37 -5.64 -10.50 10.38
C ASN A 37 -5.56 -9.81 9.00
N PHE A 38 -6.04 -10.49 7.96
CA PHE A 38 -5.84 -10.09 6.57
C PHE A 38 -6.56 -8.79 6.19
N ALA A 39 -7.79 -8.58 6.67
CA ALA A 39 -8.49 -7.31 6.46
C ALA A 39 -7.71 -6.13 7.06
N ALA A 40 -7.24 -6.25 8.30
CA ALA A 40 -6.41 -5.24 8.94
C ALA A 40 -5.11 -5.00 8.15
N THR A 41 -4.46 -6.07 7.67
CA THR A 41 -3.26 -5.97 6.82
C THR A 41 -3.51 -5.10 5.58
N ILE A 42 -4.62 -5.32 4.87
CA ILE A 42 -4.97 -4.55 3.66
C ILE A 42 -5.18 -3.07 4.00
N LEU A 43 -5.94 -2.77 5.06
CA LEU A 43 -6.23 -1.40 5.49
C LEU A 43 -4.96 -0.65 5.93
N LEU A 44 -4.10 -1.32 6.70
CA LEU A 44 -2.86 -0.74 7.20
C LEU A 44 -1.84 -0.54 6.07
N CYS A 45 -1.74 -1.47 5.11
CA CYS A 45 -0.89 -1.30 3.92
C CYS A 45 -1.35 -0.10 3.08
N GLN A 46 -2.67 0.08 2.90
CA GLN A 46 -3.21 1.24 2.21
C GLN A 46 -2.86 2.54 2.95
N GLY A 47 -3.07 2.58 4.27
CA GLY A 47 -2.72 3.75 5.09
C GLY A 47 -1.22 4.08 5.02
N LEU A 48 -0.36 3.07 5.08
CA LEU A 48 1.08 3.21 4.96
C LEU A 48 1.48 3.85 3.62
N VAL A 49 1.05 3.30 2.48
CA VAL A 49 1.46 3.81 1.17
C VAL A 49 0.91 5.20 0.88
N GLU A 50 -0.30 5.51 1.38
CA GLU A 50 -0.89 6.85 1.28
C GLU A 50 -0.02 7.89 2.00
N HIS A 51 0.33 7.63 3.27
CA HIS A 51 1.16 8.54 4.06
C HIS A 51 2.59 8.64 3.50
N LEU A 52 3.18 7.51 3.10
CA LEU A 52 4.52 7.46 2.52
C LEU A 52 4.63 8.35 1.28
N LEU A 53 3.74 8.17 0.30
CA LEU A 53 3.79 8.91 -0.95
C LEU A 53 3.42 10.38 -0.78
N ALA A 54 2.38 10.69 0.02
CA ALA A 54 1.99 12.06 0.27
C ALA A 54 3.08 12.86 1.00
N ALA A 55 3.70 12.26 2.03
CA ALA A 55 4.78 12.92 2.75
C ALA A 55 6.06 13.03 1.93
N TRP A 56 6.35 12.08 1.04
CA TRP A 56 7.46 12.21 0.09
C TRP A 56 7.28 13.41 -0.85
N LEU A 57 6.07 13.63 -1.37
CA LEU A 57 5.78 14.79 -2.21
C LEU A 57 6.02 16.12 -1.46
N HIS A 58 5.69 16.17 -0.16
CA HIS A 58 5.84 17.39 0.64
C HIS A 58 7.29 17.60 1.12
N VAL A 59 7.86 16.59 1.77
CA VAL A 59 9.15 16.69 2.48
C VAL A 59 10.32 16.27 1.59
N GLY A 60 10.17 15.18 0.84
CA GLY A 60 11.26 14.64 0.00
C GLY A 60 11.55 15.48 -1.24
N LEU A 61 10.51 16.05 -1.84
CA LEU A 61 10.61 16.86 -3.06
C LEU A 61 10.49 18.37 -2.82
N LEU A 62 10.30 18.80 -1.57
CA LEU A 62 10.17 20.22 -1.17
C LEU A 62 9.12 20.98 -2.00
N ILE A 63 7.95 20.37 -2.21
CA ILE A 63 6.86 20.99 -2.97
C ILE A 63 5.93 21.73 -2.01
N ASP A 64 5.94 23.05 -2.11
CA ASP A 64 5.12 23.93 -1.26
C ASP A 64 3.65 24.05 -1.71
N ASP A 65 3.33 23.72 -2.96
CA ASP A 65 1.97 23.82 -3.53
C ASP A 65 1.16 22.51 -3.43
N ILE A 66 1.20 21.87 -2.26
CA ILE A 66 0.38 20.70 -1.96
C ILE A 66 -0.72 21.12 -0.99
N PRO A 67 -2.01 20.83 -1.30
CA PRO A 67 -3.09 21.14 -0.38
C PRO A 67 -2.94 20.37 0.93
N ASN A 68 -3.38 20.97 2.04
CA ASN A 68 -3.38 20.35 3.39
C ASN A 68 -4.04 18.95 3.42
N ARG A 69 -4.91 18.66 2.45
CA ARG A 69 -5.49 17.33 2.24
C ARG A 69 -5.45 16.98 0.75
N ILE A 70 -4.45 16.22 0.35
CA ILE A 70 -4.35 15.65 -1.00
C ILE A 70 -5.14 14.33 -1.08
N SER A 71 -5.89 14.13 -2.16
CA SER A 71 -6.55 12.83 -2.40
C SER A 71 -5.52 11.81 -2.85
N PHE A 72 -5.71 10.53 -2.51
CA PHE A 72 -4.72 9.53 -2.92
C PHE A 72 -4.56 9.41 -4.44
N ARG A 73 -5.64 9.55 -5.22
CA ARG A 73 -5.53 9.59 -6.70
C ARG A 73 -4.63 10.72 -7.18
N GLU A 74 -4.74 11.89 -6.58
CA GLU A 74 -3.90 13.04 -6.92
C GLU A 74 -2.44 12.81 -6.49
N THR A 75 -2.22 12.18 -5.33
CA THR A 75 -0.89 11.72 -4.90
C THR A 75 -0.27 10.78 -5.93
N LEU A 76 -1.01 9.77 -6.40
CA LEU A 76 -0.53 8.82 -7.42
C LEU A 76 -0.15 9.54 -8.72
N ARG A 77 -1.01 10.45 -9.20
CA ARG A 77 -0.74 11.25 -10.41
C ARG A 77 0.57 12.03 -10.26
N ARG A 78 0.73 12.79 -9.17
CA ARG A 78 1.92 13.62 -8.93
C ARG A 78 3.20 12.80 -8.73
N CYS A 79 3.13 11.64 -8.07
CA CYS A 79 4.25 10.73 -7.90
C CYS A 79 4.68 10.11 -9.24
N ARG A 80 3.71 9.73 -10.08
CA ARG A 80 3.97 9.18 -11.42
C ARG A 80 4.62 10.22 -12.33
N GLU A 81 4.12 11.45 -12.35
CA GLU A 81 4.69 12.55 -13.14
C GLU A 81 6.14 12.91 -12.77
N ARG A 82 6.61 12.44 -11.62
CA ARG A 82 7.95 12.70 -11.09
C ARG A 82 8.79 11.42 -11.02
N ASP A 83 8.36 10.37 -11.71
CA ASP A 83 9.04 9.07 -11.79
C ASP A 83 9.33 8.39 -10.44
N VAL A 84 8.59 8.75 -9.38
CA VAL A 84 8.68 8.11 -8.06
C VAL A 84 8.10 6.69 -8.12
N ILE A 85 7.03 6.53 -8.91
CA ILE A 85 6.31 5.27 -9.13
C ILE A 85 6.05 5.07 -10.63
N SER A 86 6.00 3.80 -11.06
CA SER A 86 5.72 3.44 -12.46
C SER A 86 4.21 3.37 -12.73
N ASP A 87 3.82 3.28 -14.02
CA ASP A 87 2.42 3.05 -14.41
C ASP A 87 1.85 1.72 -13.87
N LEU A 88 2.70 0.71 -13.75
CA LEU A 88 2.35 -0.56 -13.10
C LEU A 88 2.07 -0.36 -11.61
N ASP A 89 2.89 0.44 -10.92
CA ASP A 89 2.66 0.76 -9.51
C ASP A 89 1.37 1.54 -9.31
N VAL A 90 1.05 2.49 -10.21
CA VAL A 90 -0.23 3.20 -10.18
C VAL A 90 -1.39 2.23 -10.30
N THR A 91 -1.32 1.28 -11.24
CA THR A 91 -2.35 0.26 -11.43
C THR A 91 -2.53 -0.61 -10.19
N ASP A 92 -1.43 -1.08 -9.60
CA ASP A 92 -1.47 -1.90 -8.39
C ASP A 92 -1.95 -1.11 -7.15
N LEU A 93 -1.56 0.15 -7.01
CA LEU A 93 -2.02 1.02 -5.90
C LEU A 93 -3.52 1.35 -6.04
N GLN A 94 -4.01 1.54 -7.27
CA GLN A 94 -5.45 1.68 -7.52
C GLN A 94 -6.21 0.38 -7.22
N ARG A 95 -5.63 -0.78 -7.53
CA ARG A 95 -6.19 -2.07 -7.11
C ARG A 95 -6.26 -2.14 -5.58
N LEU A 96 -5.22 -1.74 -4.86
CA LEU A 96 -5.23 -1.72 -3.39
C LEU A 96 -6.35 -0.83 -2.82
N MET A 97 -6.60 0.34 -3.42
CA MET A 97 -7.76 1.18 -3.08
C MET A 97 -9.08 0.43 -3.27
N GLY A 98 -9.21 -0.29 -4.38
CA GLY A 98 -10.37 -1.12 -4.71
C GLY A 98 -10.62 -2.20 -3.65
N LEU A 99 -9.56 -2.84 -3.15
CA LEU A 99 -9.63 -3.88 -2.11
C LEU A 99 -10.02 -3.33 -0.73
N ARG A 100 -9.53 -2.13 -0.37
CA ARG A 100 -9.89 -1.46 0.89
C ARG A 100 -11.36 -1.06 0.94
N THR A 101 -11.93 -0.68 -0.20
CA THR A 101 -13.28 -0.14 -0.30
C THR A 101 -14.37 -1.05 0.30
N PRO A 102 -14.52 -2.32 -0.09
CA PRO A 102 -15.51 -3.24 0.49
C PRO A 102 -15.22 -3.63 1.95
N LEU A 103 -13.99 -3.43 2.43
CA LEU A 103 -13.60 -3.71 3.81
C LEU A 103 -13.90 -2.55 4.78
N SER A 104 -13.92 -1.31 4.26
CA SER A 104 -14.20 -0.10 5.05
C SER A 104 -15.63 0.41 4.88
N HIS A 105 -16.30 0.04 3.79
CA HIS A 105 -17.61 0.57 3.41
C HIS A 105 -18.53 -0.54 2.94
N PHE A 106 -19.80 -0.46 3.31
CA PHE A 106 -20.83 -1.38 2.86
C PHE A 106 -20.90 -1.41 1.32
N ARG A 107 -21.03 -2.63 0.77
CA ARG A 107 -21.24 -2.90 -0.65
C ARG A 107 -22.36 -3.91 -0.81
N HIS A 108 -23.29 -3.64 -1.72
CA HIS A 108 -24.36 -4.58 -2.04
C HIS A 108 -23.79 -5.91 -2.56
N ALA A 109 -24.51 -7.01 -2.38
CA ALA A 109 -24.06 -8.34 -2.81
C ALA A 109 -23.89 -8.46 -4.35
N ASP A 110 -24.47 -7.54 -5.12
CA ASP A 110 -24.31 -7.48 -6.58
C ASP A 110 -23.09 -6.67 -7.03
N ASP A 111 -22.39 -6.00 -6.09
CA ASP A 111 -21.17 -5.25 -6.39
C ASP A 111 -20.01 -6.24 -6.59
N ALA A 112 -19.33 -6.16 -7.74
CA ALA A 112 -18.21 -7.05 -8.07
C ALA A 112 -17.00 -6.94 -7.11
N GLY A 113 -16.92 -5.84 -6.34
CA GLY A 113 -15.93 -5.66 -5.29
C GLY A 113 -16.34 -6.26 -3.95
N ASN A 114 -17.61 -6.62 -3.74
CA ASN A 114 -18.08 -7.26 -2.51
C ASN A 114 -17.34 -8.59 -2.27
N LEU A 115 -16.94 -8.84 -1.02
CA LEU A 115 -16.13 -10.02 -0.68
C LEU A 115 -16.87 -11.33 -0.93
N ASP A 116 -18.15 -11.41 -0.55
CA ASP A 116 -18.97 -12.60 -0.74
C ASP A 116 -19.23 -12.83 -2.23
N ARG A 117 -19.49 -11.76 -2.98
CA ARG A 117 -19.62 -11.84 -4.44
C ARG A 117 -18.36 -12.40 -5.10
N ARG A 118 -17.18 -11.89 -4.72
CA ARG A 118 -15.89 -12.38 -5.21
C ARG A 118 -15.60 -13.82 -4.80
N SER A 119 -15.99 -14.22 -3.60
CA SER A 119 -15.90 -15.61 -3.13
C SER A 119 -16.72 -16.54 -4.03
N LEU A 120 -17.95 -16.15 -4.37
CA LEU A 120 -18.81 -16.90 -5.30
C LEU A 120 -18.22 -16.96 -6.72
N ASP A 121 -17.80 -15.81 -7.26
CA ASP A 121 -17.29 -15.71 -8.63
C ASP A 121 -15.99 -16.50 -8.84
N THR A 122 -15.15 -16.60 -7.80
CA THR A 122 -13.87 -17.33 -7.85
C THR A 122 -13.98 -18.79 -7.42
N GLY A 123 -15.10 -19.20 -6.83
CA GLY A 123 -15.25 -20.52 -6.20
C GLY A 123 -14.31 -20.74 -5.00
N GLN A 124 -13.75 -19.67 -4.42
CA GLN A 124 -12.85 -19.73 -3.27
C GLN A 124 -13.58 -19.34 -2.00
N HIS A 125 -13.15 -19.86 -0.85
CA HIS A 125 -13.67 -19.41 0.44
C HIS A 125 -13.29 -17.94 0.68
N ALA A 126 -14.18 -17.13 1.26
CA ALA A 126 -13.93 -15.70 1.49
C ALA A 126 -12.63 -15.44 2.27
N ALA A 127 -12.29 -16.34 3.21
CA ALA A 127 -11.03 -16.30 3.94
C ALA A 127 -9.78 -16.44 3.05
N ASP A 128 -9.85 -17.24 1.98
CA ASP A 128 -8.75 -17.38 1.03
C ASP A 128 -8.67 -16.17 0.10
N VAL A 129 -9.81 -15.62 -0.33
CA VAL A 129 -9.86 -14.40 -1.13
C VAL A 129 -9.18 -13.24 -0.41
N VAL A 130 -9.58 -12.97 0.85
CA VAL A 130 -8.98 -11.89 1.64
C VAL A 130 -7.51 -12.16 1.97
N ARG A 131 -7.10 -13.43 2.12
CA ARG A 131 -5.70 -13.81 2.29
C ARG A 131 -4.88 -13.46 1.05
N HIS A 132 -5.36 -13.80 -0.15
CA HIS A 132 -4.67 -13.45 -1.41
C HIS A 132 -4.54 -11.93 -1.57
N ASP A 133 -5.59 -11.18 -1.21
CA ASP A 133 -5.57 -9.72 -1.21
C ASP A 133 -4.55 -9.15 -0.22
N ALA A 134 -4.42 -9.75 0.96
CA ALA A 134 -3.42 -9.33 1.96
C ALA A 134 -1.98 -9.65 1.52
N ILE A 135 -1.75 -10.80 0.86
CA ILE A 135 -0.44 -11.14 0.27
C ILE A 135 -0.05 -10.09 -0.78
N PHE A 136 -0.99 -9.70 -1.64
CA PHE A 136 -0.79 -8.63 -2.61
C PHE A 136 -0.49 -7.30 -1.91
N ALA A 137 -1.29 -6.91 -0.92
CA ALA A 137 -1.15 -5.64 -0.21
C ALA A 137 0.20 -5.50 0.49
N ILE A 138 0.63 -6.52 1.24
CA ILE A 138 1.92 -6.46 1.97
C ILE A 138 3.10 -6.50 1.00
N GLY A 139 3.00 -7.26 -0.10
CA GLY A 139 4.02 -7.29 -1.14
C GLY A 139 4.17 -5.94 -1.84
N LEU A 140 3.05 -5.28 -2.16
CA LEU A 140 3.04 -3.94 -2.73
C LEU A 140 3.61 -2.90 -1.75
N ALA A 141 3.24 -2.96 -0.47
CA ALA A 141 3.80 -2.08 0.56
C ALA A 141 5.31 -2.20 0.68
N VAL A 142 5.85 -3.43 0.69
CA VAL A 142 7.31 -3.64 0.66
C VAL A 142 7.92 -3.08 -0.61
N ARG A 143 7.31 -3.34 -1.77
CA ARG A 143 7.81 -2.83 -3.06
C ARG A 143 7.86 -1.30 -3.07
N MET A 144 6.89 -0.64 -2.44
CA MET A 144 6.88 0.81 -2.27
C MET A 144 8.02 1.26 -1.36
N LEU A 145 8.16 0.68 -0.17
CA LEU A 145 9.25 0.98 0.76
C LEU A 145 10.64 0.75 0.14
N ALA A 146 10.79 -0.25 -0.74
CA ALA A 146 12.02 -0.57 -1.43
C ALA A 146 12.37 0.40 -2.58
N LYS A 147 11.55 1.41 -2.89
CA LYS A 147 11.85 2.35 -3.98
C LYS A 147 13.11 3.16 -3.69
N PRO A 148 13.92 3.51 -4.72
CA PRO A 148 15.12 4.34 -4.55
C PRO A 148 14.87 5.64 -3.80
N ALA A 149 13.71 6.27 -4.02
CA ALA A 149 13.28 7.47 -3.33
C ALA A 149 13.31 7.37 -1.79
N PHE A 150 13.15 6.17 -1.23
CA PHE A 150 13.07 5.96 0.22
C PHE A 150 14.28 5.24 0.79
N ARG A 151 15.23 4.80 -0.04
CA ARG A 151 16.42 4.08 0.43
C ARG A 151 17.40 5.05 1.08
N LEU A 152 18.07 4.58 2.14
CA LEU A 152 19.18 5.31 2.76
C LEU A 152 20.50 4.96 2.07
N GLY A 153 21.34 5.97 1.83
CA GLY A 153 22.66 5.82 1.19
C GLY A 153 22.63 5.96 -0.34
N PRO A 154 23.80 5.92 -1.00
CA PRO A 154 23.92 6.22 -2.42
C PRO A 154 23.11 5.24 -3.27
N THR A 155 22.29 5.78 -4.17
CA THR A 155 21.77 5.06 -5.34
C THR A 155 22.97 4.72 -6.21
N ALA A 156 23.33 3.44 -6.26
CA ALA A 156 24.34 2.92 -7.18
C ALA A 156 23.95 3.21 -8.64
#